data_AF-A0A961JTU8-F1
#
_entry.id   AF-A0A961JTU8-F1
#
_cell.length_a   1.000
_cell.length_b   1.000
_cell.length_c   1.000
_cell.angle_alpha   90.00
_cell.angle_beta   90.00
_cell.angle_gamma   90.00
#
_symmetry.space_group_name_H-M   'P 1'
#
loop_
_entity.id
_entity.type
_entity.pdbx_description
1 polymer ?
#
loop_
_entity_poly.entity_id
_entity_poly.type
_entity_poly.pdbx_seq_one_letter_code
_entity_poly.pdbx_strand_id
1 'polypeptide(L)'
;MFTVLFDHMLRHIVQKGTLRLTMPDGSRKTYGHGAPELGLTLSDPYLPRKLILNPTLAAGEAYMDGRLTIEDDDLRGFFAFLVPNFHAAGAAWFQKPLAWLRHG
;
A
#
# COMPACT_ATOMS: atom_id res chain seq x y z
N MET A 1 9.52 -4.64 14.32
CA MET A 1 8.88 -3.36 14.76
C MET A 1 8.05 -2.72 13.65
N PHE A 2 8.58 -2.48 12.44
CA PHE A 2 7.81 -1.84 11.35
C PHE A 2 6.60 -2.63 10.82
N THR A 3 6.62 -3.96 10.94
CA THR A 3 5.52 -4.84 10.51
C THR A 3 4.21 -4.55 11.24
N VAL A 4 4.25 -4.25 12.55
CA VAL A 4 3.07 -3.91 13.34
C VAL A 4 2.50 -2.54 12.94
N LEU A 5 3.37 -1.56 12.71
CA LEU A 5 2.95 -0.23 12.25
C LEU A 5 2.34 -0.30 10.84
N PHE A 6 2.93 -1.12 9.96
CA PHE A 6 2.42 -1.36 8.63
C PHE A 6 1.04 -2.04 8.66
N ASP A 7 0.86 -3.06 9.51
CA ASP A 7 -0.44 -3.69 9.71
C ASP A 7 -1.50 -2.70 10.17
N HIS A 8 -1.16 -1.85 11.15
CA HIS A 8 -2.07 -0.84 11.66
C HIS A 8 -2.44 0.19 10.59
N MET A 9 -1.44 0.63 9.79
CA MET A 9 -1.67 1.53 8.66
C MET A 9 -2.61 0.91 7.62
N LEU A 10 -2.39 -0.35 7.23
CA LEU A 10 -3.24 -1.04 6.25
C LEU A 10 -4.67 -1.26 6.76
N ARG A 11 -4.85 -1.60 8.05
CA ARG A 11 -6.18 -1.67 8.67
C ARG A 11 -6.92 -0.35 8.65
N HIS A 12 -6.20 0.77 8.77
CA HIS A 12 -6.77 2.11 8.70
C HIS A 12 -7.12 2.55 7.27
N ILE A 13 -6.28 2.18 6.29
CA ILE A 13 -6.47 2.54 4.88
C ILE A 13 -7.58 1.71 4.23
N VAL A 14 -7.60 0.39 4.46
CA VAL A 14 -8.52 -0.52 3.79
C VAL A 14 -9.87 -0.49 4.49
N GLN A 15 -10.72 0.43 4.04
CA GLN A 15 -12.10 0.62 4.53
C GLN A 15 -13.15 -0.05 3.65
N LYS A 16 -12.89 -0.17 2.34
CA LYS A 16 -13.80 -0.77 1.35
C LYS A 16 -13.06 -1.83 0.52
N GLY A 17 -13.66 -3.01 0.46
CA GLY A 17 -13.09 -4.16 -0.25
C GLY A 17 -12.11 -4.97 0.61
N THR A 18 -11.46 -5.94 -0.02
CA THR A 18 -10.53 -6.87 0.63
C THR A 18 -9.14 -6.76 0.01
N LEU A 19 -8.13 -6.52 0.84
CA LEU A 19 -6.72 -6.58 0.44
C LEU A 19 -6.11 -7.88 0.97
N ARG A 20 -5.68 -8.76 0.07
CA ARG A 20 -4.79 -9.90 0.37
C ARG A 20 -3.35 -9.47 0.15
N LEU A 21 -2.51 -9.67 1.16
CA LEU A 21 -1.10 -9.30 1.12
C LEU A 21 -0.24 -10.52 1.43
N THR A 22 0.66 -10.85 0.51
CA THR A 22 1.76 -11.80 0.75
C THR A 22 3.02 -11.01 1.10
N MET A 23 3.59 -11.31 2.26
CA MET A 23 4.81 -10.70 2.79
C MET A 23 6.06 -11.40 2.22
N PRO A 24 7.25 -10.78 2.33
CA PRO A 24 8.49 -11.35 1.80
C PRO A 24 8.91 -12.68 2.46
N ASP A 25 8.43 -12.94 3.68
CA ASP A 25 8.62 -14.21 4.39
C ASP A 25 7.61 -15.30 3.99
N GLY A 26 6.74 -15.02 3.02
CA GLY A 26 5.67 -15.91 2.57
C GLY A 26 4.42 -15.87 3.44
N SER A 27 4.41 -15.12 4.55
CA SER A 27 3.22 -14.98 5.38
C SER A 27 2.13 -14.20 4.64
N ARG A 28 0.87 -14.59 4.86
CA ARG A 28 -0.30 -13.96 4.21
C ARG A 28 -1.14 -13.22 5.23
N LYS A 29 -1.59 -12.03 4.87
CA LYS A 29 -2.48 -11.20 5.67
C LYS A 29 -3.64 -10.69 4.83
N THR A 30 -4.78 -10.53 5.48
CA THR A 30 -5.99 -10.00 4.83
C THR A 30 -6.48 -8.79 5.61
N TYR A 31 -6.84 -7.73 4.89
CA TYR A 31 -7.38 -6.49 5.44
C TYR A 31 -8.70 -6.16 4.76
N GLY A 32 -9.63 -5.56 5.50
CA GLY A 32 -10.97 -5.26 5.00
C GLY A 32 -11.84 -6.51 4.82
N HIS A 33 -12.93 -6.36 4.08
CA HIS A 33 -13.89 -7.40 3.75
C HIS A 33 -14.76 -6.98 2.57
N GLY A 34 -15.29 -7.97 1.84
CA GLY A 34 -16.17 -7.77 0.68
C GLY A 34 -15.42 -7.39 -0.60
N ALA A 35 -16.18 -7.05 -1.64
CA ALA A 35 -15.65 -6.65 -2.94
C ALA A 35 -15.39 -5.13 -3.01
N PRO A 36 -14.45 -4.68 -3.87
CA PRO A 36 -13.55 -5.48 -4.71
C PRO A 36 -12.42 -6.15 -3.91
N GLU A 37 -11.84 -7.21 -4.47
CA GLU A 37 -10.69 -7.90 -3.88
C GLU A 37 -9.40 -7.55 -4.64
N LEU A 38 -8.31 -7.33 -3.91
CA LEU A 38 -7.01 -6.99 -4.44
C LEU A 38 -5.94 -7.90 -3.81
N GLY A 39 -5.15 -8.59 -4.63
CA GLY A 39 -3.99 -9.35 -4.19
C GLY A 39 -2.68 -8.60 -4.44
N LEU A 40 -1.84 -8.47 -3.42
CA LEU A 40 -0.51 -7.89 -3.51
C LEU A 40 0.55 -8.84 -2.95
N THR A 41 1.74 -8.84 -3.55
CA THR A 41 2.90 -9.54 -3.01
C THR A 41 4.08 -8.58 -2.88
N LEU A 42 4.67 -8.54 -1.69
CA LEU A 42 5.92 -7.82 -1.42
C LEU A 42 7.07 -8.82 -1.45
N SER A 43 8.09 -8.54 -2.26
CA SER A 43 9.32 -9.35 -2.30
C SER A 43 10.48 -8.71 -1.52
N ASP A 44 10.34 -7.44 -1.12
CA ASP A 44 11.38 -6.67 -0.42
C ASP A 44 11.03 -6.45 1.07
N PRO A 45 11.84 -6.94 2.04
CA PRO A 45 11.61 -6.78 3.47
C PRO A 45 11.70 -5.33 3.97
N TYR A 46 12.32 -4.43 3.21
CA TYR A 46 12.43 -3.01 3.55
C TYR A 46 11.25 -2.18 3.02
N LEU A 47 10.45 -2.73 2.12
CA LEU A 47 9.34 -2.05 1.48
C LEU A 47 8.23 -1.60 2.45
N PRO A 48 7.82 -2.38 3.48
CA PRO A 48 6.85 -1.91 4.49
C PRO A 48 7.26 -0.58 5.14
N ARG A 49 8.55 -0.40 5.45
CA ARG A 49 9.05 0.85 6.04
C ARG A 49 8.92 2.02 5.07
N LYS A 50 9.25 1.82 3.79
CA LYS A 50 9.10 2.85 2.75
C LYS A 50 7.62 3.22 2.52
N LEU A 51 6.75 2.22 2.52
CA LEU A 51 5.30 2.39 2.35
C LEU A 51 4.66 3.16 3.51
N ILE A 52 5.14 3.01 4.74
CA ILE A 52 4.66 3.83 5.88
C ILE A 52 5.00 5.30 5.67
N LEU A 53 6.20 5.59 5.15
CA LEU A 53 6.68 6.96 4.98
C LEU A 53 6.05 7.66 3.77
N ASN A 54 5.99 6.97 2.63
CA ASN A 54 5.49 7.53 1.36
C ASN A 54 4.70 6.46 0.58
N PRO A 55 3.43 6.18 0.96
CA PRO A 55 2.67 5.03 0.44
C PRO A 55 2.54 5.04 -1.09
N THR A 56 2.13 6.16 -1.67
CA THR A 56 1.84 6.27 -3.11
C THR A 56 3.09 6.13 -3.98
N LEU A 57 4.12 6.93 -3.67
CA LEU A 57 5.37 6.92 -4.44
C LEU A 57 6.10 5.60 -4.26
N ALA A 58 6.25 5.12 -3.01
CA ALA A 58 6.94 3.86 -2.75
C ALA A 58 6.19 2.66 -3.36
N ALA A 59 4.86 2.68 -3.42
CA ALA A 59 4.10 1.64 -4.12
C ALA A 59 4.32 1.68 -5.62
N GLY A 60 4.29 2.87 -6.25
CA GLY A 60 4.55 3.03 -7.68
C GLY A 60 5.98 2.61 -8.07
N GLU A 61 6.98 3.09 -7.34
CA GLU A 61 8.39 2.69 -7.51
C GLU A 61 8.58 1.19 -7.30
N ALA A 62 8.02 0.63 -6.22
CA ALA A 62 8.15 -0.80 -5.96
C ALA A 62 7.45 -1.65 -7.02
N TYR A 63 6.33 -1.20 -7.58
CA TYR A 63 5.69 -1.88 -8.70
C TYR A 63 6.58 -1.87 -9.94
N MET A 64 7.10 -0.70 -10.31
CA MET A 64 8.02 -0.56 -11.46
C MET A 64 9.31 -1.39 -11.29
N ASP A 65 9.81 -1.50 -10.06
CA ASP A 65 11.00 -2.31 -9.73
C ASP A 65 10.70 -3.81 -9.56
N GLY A 66 9.43 -4.26 -9.65
CA GLY A 66 9.03 -5.64 -9.37
C GLY A 66 9.13 -6.07 -7.89
N ARG A 67 9.33 -5.11 -6.98
CA ARG A 67 9.38 -5.32 -5.52
C ARG A 67 8.00 -5.41 -4.87
N LEU A 68 6.99 -4.87 -5.56
CA LEU A 68 5.57 -5.03 -5.31
C LEU A 68 4.94 -5.61 -6.58
N THR A 69 4.21 -6.71 -6.47
CA THR A 69 3.45 -7.27 -7.59
C THR A 69 1.98 -7.30 -7.25
N ILE A 70 1.16 -7.12 -8.28
CA ILE A 70 -0.30 -7.13 -8.20
C ILE A 70 -0.77 -8.44 -8.82
N GLU A 71 -1.70 -9.12 -8.16
CA GLU A 71 -2.36 -10.31 -8.69
C GLU A 71 -2.95 -9.99 -10.08
N ASP A 72 -2.73 -10.89 -11.04
CA ASP A 72 -3.14 -10.73 -12.45
C ASP A 72 -2.60 -9.49 -13.18
N ASP A 73 -1.57 -8.82 -12.63
CA ASP A 73 -0.98 -7.58 -13.16
C ASP A 73 -2.00 -6.44 -13.40
N ASP A 74 -3.09 -6.41 -12.61
CA ASP A 74 -4.15 -5.41 -12.75
C ASP A 74 -3.81 -4.09 -12.05
N LEU A 75 -2.91 -3.31 -12.68
CA LEU A 75 -2.55 -1.98 -12.20
C LEU A 75 -3.75 -1.03 -12.12
N ARG A 76 -4.75 -1.19 -13.00
CA ARG A 76 -5.95 -0.35 -13.00
C ARG A 76 -6.83 -0.67 -11.80
N GLY A 77 -7.07 -1.95 -11.52
CA GLY A 77 -7.79 -2.41 -10.33
C GLY A 77 -7.10 -1.98 -9.04
N PHE A 78 -5.77 -2.01 -9.01
CA PHE A 78 -4.98 -1.51 -7.88
C PHE A 78 -5.25 -0.03 -7.56
N PHE A 79 -5.19 0.86 -8.56
CA PHE A 79 -5.49 2.27 -8.33
C PHE A 79 -6.97 2.51 -8.03
N ALA A 80 -7.88 1.78 -8.69
CA ALA A 80 -9.31 1.85 -8.42
C ALA A 80 -9.64 1.42 -6.98
N PHE A 81 -8.87 0.49 -6.41
CA PHE A 81 -8.98 0.07 -5.01
C PHE A 81 -8.36 1.10 -4.06
N LEU A 82 -7.14 1.56 -4.32
CA LEU A 82 -6.37 2.37 -3.36
C LEU A 82 -6.85 3.81 -3.22
N VAL A 83 -7.12 4.49 -4.33
CA VAL A 83 -7.48 5.93 -4.33
C VAL A 83 -8.68 6.23 -3.43
N PRO A 84 -9.83 5.53 -3.53
CA PRO A 84 -10.98 5.81 -2.67
C PRO A 84 -10.72 5.44 -1.21
N ASN A 85 -9.94 4.38 -0.94
CA ASN A 85 -9.58 3.96 0.41
C ASN A 85 -8.68 5.00 1.11
N PHE A 86 -7.68 5.55 0.41
CA PHE A 86 -6.86 6.65 0.95
C PHE A 86 -7.67 7.91 1.25
N HIS A 87 -8.58 8.28 0.36
CA HIS A 87 -9.46 9.43 0.57
C HIS A 87 -10.34 9.23 1.82
N ALA A 88 -10.91 8.04 1.99
CA ALA A 88 -11.78 7.72 3.13
C ALA A 88 -11.01 7.60 4.46
N ALA A 89 -9.75 7.18 4.43
CA ALA A 89 -8.87 7.11 5.59
C ALA A 89 -8.47 8.47 6.16
N GLY A 90 -8.93 9.58 5.57
CA GLY A 90 -8.55 10.94 6.00
C GLY A 90 -7.05 11.13 5.97
N ALA A 91 -6.34 10.34 5.15
CA ALA A 91 -4.91 10.20 5.21
C ALA A 91 -4.19 11.42 4.60
N ALA A 92 -4.77 12.62 4.64
CA ALA A 92 -4.31 13.87 4.01
C ALA A 92 -2.81 14.21 4.21
N TRP A 93 -2.12 13.55 5.13
CA TRP A 93 -0.65 13.44 5.17
C TRP A 93 -0.02 12.90 3.85
N PHE A 94 -0.77 12.16 3.00
CA PHE A 94 -0.36 11.67 1.67
C PHE A 94 -0.32 12.73 0.58
N GLN A 95 -0.99 13.90 0.74
CA GLN A 95 -0.93 15.02 -0.23
C GLN A 95 0.30 15.90 -0.04
N LYS A 96 1.08 15.67 1.02
CA LYS A 96 2.28 16.45 1.31
C LYS A 96 3.61 15.69 1.07
N PRO A 97 3.81 14.91 -0.01
CA PRO A 97 5.07 14.21 -0.17
C PRO A 97 6.21 15.14 -0.66
N LEU A 98 5.95 16.41 -1.04
CA LEU A 98 6.96 17.25 -1.72
C LEU A 98 6.90 18.78 -1.46
N ALA A 99 6.29 19.27 -0.38
CA ALA A 99 6.37 20.71 -0.05
C ALA A 99 7.65 21.11 0.72
N TRP A 100 8.49 20.14 1.13
CA TRP A 100 9.70 20.37 1.93
C TRP A 100 11.02 20.06 1.20
N LEU A 101 10.97 19.71 -0.10
CA LEU A 101 12.16 19.48 -0.94
C LEU A 101 12.41 20.61 -1.95
N ARG A 102 11.74 21.76 -1.82
CA ARG A 102 11.88 22.91 -2.74
C ARG A 102 12.36 24.21 -2.08
N HIS A 103 13.04 24.09 -0.95
CA HIS A 103 13.85 25.15 -0.36
C HIS A 103 15.11 24.53 0.26
N GLY A 104 16.08 24.23 -0.60
CA GLY A 104 17.48 24.04 -0.26
C GLY A 104 18.28 24.96 -1.17
#